data_AF-A0A6A8MXU7-F1
#
_entry.id   AF-A0A6A8MXU7-F1
#
_cell.length_a   1.000
_cell.length_b   1.000
_cell.length_c   1.000
_cell.angle_alpha   90.00
_cell.angle_beta   90.00
_cell.angle_gamma   90.00
#
_symmetry.space_group_name_H-M   'P 1'
#
loop_
_entity.id
_entity.type
_entity.pdbx_description
1 polymer ?
#
loop_
_entity_poly.entity_id
_entity_poly.type
_entity_poly.pdbx_seq_one_letter_code
_entity_poly.pdbx_strand_id
1 'polypeptide(L)' 'MTSLLTVEKALIVNDLGLIEYQDGWKLQKDIQAKVITGELDSTLLLLEHPSVYTAGRRTEVSDRPIDGTPVVDVDRGG' A
#
# COMPACT_ATOMS: atom_id res chain seq x y z
N MET A 1 -3.92 -39.18 -13.65
CA MET A 1 -3.63 -37.91 -14.34
C MET A 1 -4.29 -36.79 -13.54
N THR A 2 -3.53 -36.17 -12.64
CA THR A 2 -4.04 -35.09 -11.80
C THR A 2 -3.91 -33.81 -12.60
N SER A 3 -5.03 -33.31 -13.11
CA SER A 3 -5.07 -32.03 -13.82
C SER A 3 -4.70 -30.92 -12.83
N LEU A 4 -3.60 -30.22 -13.11
CA LEU A 4 -3.32 -28.93 -12.51
C LEU A 4 -4.38 -27.96 -13.06
N LEU A 5 -5.41 -27.69 -12.27
CA LEU A 5 -6.27 -26.53 -12.50
C LEU A 5 -5.40 -25.29 -12.28
N THR A 6 -4.83 -24.75 -13.35
CA THR A 6 -4.23 -23.43 -13.32
C THR A 6 -5.36 -22.44 -13.13
N VAL A 7 -5.52 -21.93 -11.91
CA VAL A 7 -6.41 -20.81 -11.64
C VAL A 7 -5.74 -19.58 -12.22
N GLU A 8 -6.20 -19.09 -13.37
CA GLU A 8 -5.86 -17.75 -13.83
C GLU A 8 -6.44 -16.76 -12.83
N LYS A 9 -5.59 -16.26 -11.93
CA LYS A 9 -5.96 -15.23 -10.97
C LYS A 9 -5.87 -13.88 -11.68
N ALA A 10 -7.02 -13.24 -11.89
CA ALA A 10 -7.07 -11.91 -12.47
C ALA A 10 -6.34 -10.91 -11.55
N LEU A 11 -5.58 -9.99 -12.14
CA LEU A 11 -5.04 -8.84 -11.41
C LEU A 11 -6.01 -7.67 -11.62
N ILE A 12 -6.64 -7.22 -10.54
CA ILE A 12 -7.46 -6.01 -10.56
C ILE A 12 -6.52 -4.81 -10.54
N VAL A 13 -6.67 -3.89 -11.49
CA VAL A 13 -5.84 -2.67 -11.56
C VAL A 13 -6.75 -1.46 -11.37
N ASN A 14 -6.45 -0.64 -10.36
CA ASN A 14 -7.17 0.60 -10.09
C ASN A 14 -6.21 1.78 -10.23
N ASP A 15 -6.56 2.74 -11.08
CA ASP A 15 -5.92 4.05 -11.15
C ASP A 15 -6.77 5.04 -10.36
N LEU A 16 -6.19 5.56 -9.26
CA LEU A 16 -6.89 6.40 -8.28
C LEU A 16 -6.53 7.89 -8.42
N GLY A 17 -5.58 8.23 -9.29
CA GLY A 17 -5.04 9.60 -9.38
C GLY A 17 -4.41 10.08 -8.07
N LEU A 18 -4.55 11.38 -7.78
CA LEU A 18 -3.98 12.04 -6.61
C LEU A 18 -4.89 11.88 -5.39
N ILE A 19 -4.41 11.22 -4.33
CA ILE A 19 -5.16 11.02 -3.09
C ILE A 19 -4.31 11.28 -1.83
N GLU A 20 -4.95 11.58 -0.69
CA GLU A 20 -4.25 11.72 0.58
C GLU A 20 -3.58 10.41 1.01
N TYR A 21 -2.42 10.51 1.67
CA TYR A 21 -1.64 9.33 2.08
C TYR A 21 -2.42 8.40 3.01
N GLN A 22 -3.11 8.97 4.00
CA GLN A 22 -3.88 8.23 5.00
C GLN A 22 -5.07 7.48 4.37
N ASP A 23 -5.73 8.08 3.37
CA ASP A 23 -6.82 7.44 2.64
C ASP A 23 -6.31 6.26 1.82
N GLY A 24 -5.19 6.45 1.12
CA GLY A 24 -4.51 5.37 0.40
C GLY A 24 -4.06 4.24 1.32
N TRP A 25 -3.51 4.55 2.50
CA TRP A 25 -3.07 3.53 3.45
C TRP A 25 -4.24 2.75 4.07
N LYS A 26 -5.34 3.44 4.40
CA LYS A 26 -6.58 2.80 4.85
C LYS A 26 -7.14 1.85 3.78
N LEU A 27 -7.22 2.32 2.54
CA LEU A 27 -7.67 1.50 1.41
C LEU A 27 -6.80 0.24 1.23
N GLN A 28 -5.48 0.37 1.37
CA GLN A 28 -4.56 -0.77 1.33
C GLN A 28 -4.88 -1.81 2.41
N LYS A 29 -5.17 -1.38 3.65
CA LYS A 29 -5.54 -2.30 4.75
C LYS A 29 -6.86 -3.01 4.49
N ASP A 30 -7.86 -2.29 4.00
CA ASP A 30 -9.17 -2.86 3.67
C ASP A 30 -9.07 -3.88 2.53
N ILE A 31 -8.31 -3.56 1.47
CA ILE A 31 -8.04 -4.48 0.35
C ILE A 31 -7.23 -5.69 0.82
N GLN A 32 -6.18 -5.48 1.61
CA GLN A 32 -5.35 -6.55 2.16
C GLN A 32 -6.21 -7.58 2.91
N ALA A 33 -7.12 -7.11 3.78
CA ALA A 33 -8.02 -7.99 4.51
C ALA A 33 -8.88 -8.86 3.57
N LYS A 34 -9.48 -8.24 2.54
CA LYS A 34 -10.31 -8.94 1.54
C LYS A 34 -9.52 -9.95 0.72
N VAL A 35 -8.29 -9.60 0.31
CA VAL A 35 -7.40 -10.49 -0.44
C VAL A 35 -6.98 -11.69 0.40
N ILE A 36 -6.67 -11.49 1.69
CA ILE A 36 -6.33 -12.58 2.62
C ILE A 36 -7.50 -13.57 2.75
N THR A 37 -8.74 -13.06 2.81
CA THR A 37 -9.95 -13.89 2.90
C THR A 37 -10.39 -14.50 1.57
N GLY A 38 -9.80 -14.08 0.45
CA GLY A 38 -10.22 -14.50 -0.90
C GLY A 38 -11.50 -13.83 -1.40
N GLU A 39 -12.01 -12.80 -0.72
CA GLU A 39 -13.16 -11.99 -1.15
C GLU A 39 -12.82 -11.09 -2.34
N LEU A 40 -11.54 -10.75 -2.50
CA LEU A 40 -11.03 -9.96 -3.60
C LEU A 40 -9.79 -10.62 -4.20
N ASP A 41 -9.67 -10.54 -5.52
CA ASP A 41 -8.45 -10.95 -6.22
C ASP A 41 -7.28 -10.01 -5.94
N SER A 42 -6.07 -10.46 -6.30
CA SER A 42 -4.87 -9.63 -6.24
C SER A 42 -5.15 -8.27 -6.89
N THR A 43 -4.82 -7.20 -6.18
CA THR A 43 -5.14 -5.84 -6.61
C THR A 43 -3.89 -4.97 -6.65
N LEU A 44 -3.69 -4.28 -7.76
CA LEU A 44 -2.67 -3.25 -7.97
C LEU A 44 -3.34 -1.88 -7.91
N LEU A 45 -2.83 -1.01 -7.02
CA LEU A 45 -3.24 0.38 -6.93
C LEU A 45 -2.16 1.26 -7.57
N LEU A 46 -2.57 2.08 -8.53
CA LEU A 46 -1.75 3.14 -9.14
C LEU A 46 -2.32 4.48 -8.68
N LEU A 47 -1.46 5.34 -8.15
CA LEU A 47 -1.87 6.59 -7.53
C LEU A 47 -0.67 7.53 -7.35
N GLU A 48 -0.99 8.77 -7.05
CA GLU A 48 -0.07 9.80 -6.58
C GLU A 48 -0.52 10.28 -5.20
N HIS A 49 0.42 10.83 -4.43
CA HIS A 49 0.12 11.50 -3.17
C HIS A 49 0.58 12.96 -3.23
N PRO A 50 -0.12 13.88 -2.54
CA PRO A 50 0.46 15.15 -2.15
C PRO A 50 1.81 14.92 -1.44
N SER A 51 2.67 15.94 -1.42
CA SER A 51 3.99 15.84 -0.79
C SER A 51 3.88 15.32 0.65
N VAL A 52 4.50 14.17 0.93
CA VAL A 52 4.44 13.50 2.22
C VAL A 52 5.77 12.83 2.54
N TYR A 53 6.22 12.96 3.79
CA TYR A 53 7.29 12.13 4.34
C TYR A 53 6.70 10.94 5.08
N THR A 54 7.24 9.75 4.83
CA THR A 54 6.85 8.52 5.52
C THR A 54 8.10 7.85 6.12
N ALA A 55 8.03 7.49 7.39
CA ALA A 55 9.10 6.81 8.11
C ALA A 55 8.77 5.33 8.25
N GLY A 56 9.63 4.48 7.68
CA GLY A 56 9.53 3.03 7.79
C GLY A 56 10.19 2.52 9.06
N ARG A 57 10.21 1.19 9.23
CA ARG A 57 10.71 0.54 10.46
C ARG A 57 12.17 0.82 10.81
N ARG A 58 13.01 1.22 9.85
CA ARG A 58 14.45 1.49 10.05
C ARG A 58 14.80 2.97 9.91
N THR A 59 13.80 3.85 9.82
CA THR A 59 14.03 5.29 9.75
C THR A 59 14.48 5.82 11.12
N GLU A 60 15.68 6.37 11.18
CA GLU A 60 16.24 6.97 12.38
C GLU A 60 15.76 8.42 12.54
N VAL A 61 15.88 8.98 13.74
CA VAL A 61 15.52 10.39 14.00
C VAL A 61 16.36 11.34 13.14
N SER A 62 17.62 10.99 12.84
CA SER A 62 18.51 11.78 11.99
C SER A 62 18.11 11.78 10.51
N ASP A 63 17.29 10.83 10.07
CA ASP A 63 16.80 10.76 8.68
C ASP A 63 15.59 11.68 8.45
N ARG A 64 14.99 12.21 9.53
CA ARG A 64 13.80 13.05 9.45
C ARG A 64 14.14 14.49 9.07
N PRO A 65 13.22 15.21 8.42
CA PRO A 65 13.37 16.64 8.16
C PRO A 65 13.64 17.42 9.46
N ILE A 66 14.60 18.34 9.43
CA ILE A 66 15.01 19.17 10.57
C ILE A 66 14.23 20.49 10.66
N ASP A 67 13.37 20.77 9.69
CA ASP A 67 12.57 21.99 9.57
C ASP A 67 11.17 21.86 10.21
N GLY A 68 10.89 20.71 10.84
CA GLY A 68 9.60 20.43 11.46
C GLY A 68 8.51 19.96 10.49
N THR A 69 8.86 19.65 9.24
CA THR A 69 7.91 19.04 8.30
C THR A 69 7.32 17.74 8.90
N PRO A 70 5.99 17.58 8.92
CA PRO A 70 5.36 16.37 9.45
C PRO A 70 5.82 15.10 8.73
N VAL A 71 5.96 14.01 9.50
CA VAL A 71 6.32 12.68 9.00
C VAL A 71 5.29 11.67 9.50
N VAL A 72 4.81 10.81 8.61
CA VAL A 72 3.88 9.73 8.96
C VAL A 72 4.65 8.44 9.25
N ASP A 73 4.53 7.91 10.45
CA ASP A 73 5.11 6.61 10.81
C ASP A 73 4.28 5.47 10.23
N VAL A 74 4.95 4.54 9.54
CA VAL A 74 4.29 3.45 8.81
C VAL A 74 4.99 2.10 8.99
N ASP A 75 4.28 1.03 8.63
CA ASP A 75 4.70 -0.35 8.90
C ASP A 75 5.48 -1.01 7.75
N ARG A 76 5.78 -0.28 6.67
CA ARG A 76 6.62 -0.77 5.56
C ARG A 76 8.08 -0.95 6.00
N GLY A 77 8.80 -1.78 5.26
CA GLY A 77 10.26 -1.85 5.35
C GLY A 77 10.93 -0.56 4.87
N GLY A 78 12.26 -0.52 5.02
CA GLY A 78 13.06 0.69 4.86
C GLY A 78 13.25 1.42 6.18
#